data_AF-A0AAV6ZQD0-F1
#
_entry.id   AF-A0AAV6ZQD0-F1
#
_cell.length_a   1.000
_cell.length_b   1.000
_cell.length_c   1.000
_cell.angle_alpha   90.00
_cell.angle_beta   90.00
_cell.angle_gamma   90.00
#
_symmetry.space_group_name_H-M   'P 1'
#
loop_
_entity.id
_entity.type
_entity.pdbx_description
1 polymer ?
#
loop_
_entity_poly.entity_id
_entity_poly.type
_entity_poly.pdbx_seq_one_letter_code
_entity_poly.pdbx_strand_id
1 'polypeptide(L)'
;MIVPVVILSLLSALEVTMRPFPLPNGFVCPYCVSDGSIPCKASDTEQCIGASDVCYSITVYKSGGIILRTAGCSTQDICKFGNYSYSLKGEDYRRVITCSKAKRP
;
A
#
# COMPACT_ATOMS: atom_id res chain seq x y z
N MET A 1 -26.37 -32.85 -37.33
CA MET A 1 -26.23 -32.41 -35.92
C MET A 1 -24.84 -31.87 -35.74
N ILE A 2 -24.70 -30.54 -35.77
CA ILE A 2 -23.42 -29.81 -35.75
C ILE A 2 -23.36 -29.07 -34.42
N VAL A 3 -22.84 -29.69 -33.36
CA VAL A 3 -22.35 -28.99 -32.16
C VAL A 3 -21.37 -29.95 -31.46
N PRO A 4 -20.04 -29.81 -31.66
CA PRO A 4 -19.21 -29.58 -30.48
C PRO A 4 -17.94 -28.74 -30.74
N VAL A 5 -17.91 -27.85 -31.74
CA VAL A 5 -16.72 -27.00 -31.99
C VAL A 5 -16.78 -25.67 -31.20
N VAL A 6 -17.95 -25.26 -30.71
CA VAL A 6 -18.12 -23.95 -30.05
C VAL A 6 -17.63 -23.93 -28.59
N ILE A 7 -17.44 -25.09 -27.95
CA ILE A 7 -17.03 -25.15 -26.53
C ILE A 7 -15.50 -25.01 -26.39
N LEU A 8 -14.71 -25.35 -27.41
CA LEU A 8 -13.24 -25.24 -27.33
C LEU A 8 -12.72 -23.81 -27.54
N SER A 9 -13.54 -22.91 -28.08
CA SER A 9 -13.14 -21.53 -28.39
C SER A 9 -13.26 -20.55 -27.21
N LEU A 10 -13.84 -20.99 -26.08
CA LEU A 10 -14.10 -20.12 -24.92
C LEU A 10 -13.08 -20.31 -23.79
N LEU A 11 -12.15 -21.27 -23.88
CA LEU A 11 -11.08 -21.45 -22.89
C LEU A 11 -9.86 -20.55 -23.11
N SER A 12 -9.77 -19.83 -24.23
CA SER A 12 -8.61 -18.98 -24.56
C SER A 12 -8.68 -17.55 -24.02
N ALA A 13 -9.72 -17.19 -23.24
CA ALA A 13 -9.91 -15.82 -22.75
C ALA A 13 -9.64 -15.62 -21.24
N LEU A 14 -9.16 -16.65 -20.53
CA LEU A 14 -8.77 -16.51 -19.12
C LEU A 14 -7.25 -16.61 -18.95
N GLU A 15 -6.50 -15.84 -19.73
CA GLU A 15 -5.19 -15.39 -19.27
C GLU A 15 -5.43 -14.39 -18.12
N VAL A 16 -5.66 -14.94 -16.93
CA VAL A 16 -5.28 -14.22 -15.71
C VAL A 16 -3.78 -14.02 -15.87
N THR A 17 -3.37 -12.90 -16.45
CA THR A 17 -1.97 -12.50 -16.51
C THR A 17 -1.56 -12.31 -15.05
N MET A 18 -1.08 -13.39 -14.43
CA MET A 18 -0.32 -13.31 -13.19
C MET A 18 0.86 -12.40 -13.53
N ARG A 19 0.73 -11.12 -13.18
CA ARG A 19 1.85 -10.19 -13.27
C ARG A 19 2.95 -10.78 -12.40
N PRO A 20 4.20 -10.89 -12.89
CA PRO A 20 5.29 -11.35 -12.05
C PRO A 20 5.30 -10.53 -10.77
N PHE A 21 5.33 -11.20 -9.62
CA PHE A 21 5.48 -10.50 -8.35
C PHE A 21 6.77 -9.65 -8.43
N PRO A 22 6.72 -8.36 -8.04
CA PRO A 22 7.89 -7.51 -8.12
C PRO A 22 9.02 -8.09 -7.25
N LEU A 23 10.23 -8.14 -7.79
CA LEU A 23 11.39 -8.68 -7.07
C LEU A 23 11.88 -7.69 -6.00
N PRO A 24 12.52 -8.18 -4.92
CA PRO A 24 13.23 -7.33 -3.97
C PRO A 24 14.24 -6.41 -4.67
N ASN A 25 14.26 -5.13 -4.30
CA ASN A 25 15.11 -4.12 -4.93
C ASN A 25 16.32 -3.71 -4.07
N GLY A 26 16.49 -4.34 -2.91
CA GLY A 26 17.61 -4.09 -2.00
C GLY A 26 17.42 -2.89 -1.06
N PHE A 27 16.29 -2.20 -1.11
CA PHE A 27 15.92 -1.21 -0.11
C PHE A 27 15.10 -1.83 1.02
N VAL A 28 15.15 -1.20 2.20
CA VAL A 28 14.35 -1.52 3.38
C VAL A 28 13.72 -0.26 3.95
N CYS A 29 12.54 -0.45 4.52
CA CYS A 29 11.79 0.59 5.22
C CYS A 29 11.21 0.05 6.53
N PRO A 30 10.99 0.92 7.53
CA PRO A 30 10.15 0.54 8.65
C PRO A 30 8.76 0.14 8.16
N TYR A 31 8.26 -0.98 8.68
CA TYR A 31 6.96 -1.53 8.38
C TYR A 31 6.14 -1.62 9.65
N CYS A 32 4.89 -1.17 9.57
CA CYS A 32 3.91 -1.47 10.60
C CYS A 32 2.50 -1.18 10.08
N VAL A 33 1.51 -1.89 10.59
CA VAL A 33 0.09 -1.61 10.38
C VAL A 33 -0.61 -1.70 11.72
N SER A 34 -1.36 -0.67 12.09
CA SER A 34 -2.09 -0.58 13.34
C SER A 34 -3.41 0.16 13.14
N ASP A 35 -4.47 -0.34 13.74
CA ASP A 35 -5.79 0.29 13.81
C ASP A 35 -5.88 1.40 14.89
N GLY A 36 -4.73 1.85 15.41
CA GLY A 36 -4.65 2.84 16.47
C GLY A 36 -4.69 2.25 17.89
N SER A 37 -5.02 0.97 18.06
CA SER A 37 -5.04 0.31 19.38
C SER A 37 -3.65 -0.02 19.91
N ILE A 38 -2.70 -0.30 19.02
CA ILE A 38 -1.32 -0.69 19.37
C ILE A 38 -0.33 0.34 18.78
N PRO A 39 0.71 0.75 19.52
CA PRO A 39 1.74 1.61 18.95
C PRO A 39 2.40 0.94 17.74
N CYS A 40 2.33 1.59 16.58
CA CYS A 40 3.10 1.24 15.38
C CYS A 40 4.59 1.45 15.70
N LYS A 41 5.23 0.43 16.28
CA LYS A 41 6.67 0.43 16.56
C LYS A 41 7.37 0.06 15.26
N ALA A 42 8.09 1.03 14.71
CA ALA A 42 8.89 0.96 13.50
C ALA A 42 10.10 0.00 13.58
N SER A 43 10.14 -0.91 14.56
CA SER A 43 11.25 -1.85 14.77
C SER A 43 11.27 -2.96 13.73
N ASP A 44 10.13 -3.27 13.13
CA ASP A 44 10.06 -4.21 12.03
C ASP A 44 10.40 -3.47 10.73
N THR A 45 11.30 -4.03 9.95
CA THR A 45 11.64 -3.52 8.61
C THR A 45 11.12 -4.48 7.56
N GLU A 46 10.58 -3.97 6.47
CA GLU A 46 10.25 -4.77 5.29
C GLU A 46 11.25 -4.53 4.16
N GLN A 47 11.41 -5.53 3.30
CA GLN A 47 12.19 -5.41 2.07
C GLN A 47 11.32 -4.83 0.96
N CYS A 48 11.77 -3.71 0.39
CA CYS A 48 11.08 -3.06 -0.72
C CYS A 48 11.20 -3.89 -2.00
N ILE A 49 10.16 -3.82 -2.82
CA ILE A 49 10.04 -4.56 -4.08
C ILE A 49 9.81 -3.62 -5.27
N GLY A 50 10.22 -4.06 -6.45
CA GLY A 50 10.02 -3.34 -7.70
C GLY A 50 10.62 -1.94 -7.66
N ALA A 51 9.82 -0.94 -8.03
CA ALA A 51 10.24 0.47 -8.10
C ALA A 51 10.13 1.23 -6.76
N SER A 52 9.81 0.57 -5.66
CA SER A 52 9.57 1.24 -4.37
C SER A 52 10.90 1.73 -3.75
N ASP A 53 11.12 3.04 -3.75
CA ASP A 53 12.38 3.69 -3.37
C ASP A 53 12.25 4.68 -2.20
N VAL A 54 11.05 4.80 -1.62
CA VAL A 54 10.77 5.65 -0.46
C VAL A 54 10.07 4.90 0.65
N CYS A 55 10.33 5.32 1.89
CA CYS A 55 9.59 4.90 3.06
C CYS A 55 8.49 5.92 3.35
N TYR A 56 7.23 5.45 3.43
CA TYR A 56 6.11 6.27 3.87
C TYR A 56 5.72 5.93 5.31
N SER A 57 5.12 6.89 5.99
CA SER A 57 4.27 6.64 7.15
C SER A 57 3.01 7.49 7.04
N ILE A 58 1.86 6.86 7.21
CA ILE A 58 0.54 7.49 7.20
C ILE A 58 -0.08 7.33 8.57
N THR A 59 -0.58 8.42 9.13
CA THR A 59 -1.42 8.39 10.34
C THR A 59 -2.74 9.07 10.02
N VAL A 60 -3.85 8.37 10.28
CA VAL A 60 -5.21 8.89 10.14
C VAL A 60 -5.79 9.13 11.52
N TYR A 61 -6.29 10.35 11.72
CA TYR A 61 -6.96 10.78 12.92
C TYR A 61 -8.45 10.91 12.65
N LYS A 62 -9.27 10.54 13.62
CA LYS A 62 -10.71 10.79 13.69
C LYS A 62 -11.04 11.42 15.03
N SER A 63 -11.67 12.60 15.04
CA SER A 63 -12.02 13.33 16.28
C SER A 63 -10.84 13.52 17.25
N GLY A 64 -9.62 13.66 16.71
CA GLY A 64 -8.38 13.80 17.49
C GLY A 64 -7.69 12.49 17.90
N GLY A 65 -8.36 11.33 17.81
CA GLY A 65 -7.78 10.02 18.08
C GLY A 65 -7.17 9.38 16.83
N ILE A 66 -6.09 8.59 16.98
CA ILE A 66 -5.53 7.80 15.87
C ILE A 66 -6.44 6.60 15.61
N ILE A 67 -6.86 6.41 14.37
CA ILE A 67 -7.66 5.26 13.93
C ILE A 67 -6.92 4.36 12.95
N LEU A 68 -5.80 4.84 12.41
CA LEU A 68 -4.95 4.06 11.52
C LEU A 68 -3.54 4.63 11.57
N ARG A 69 -2.56 3.75 11.67
CA ARG A 69 -1.16 4.05 11.40
C ARG A 69 -0.58 2.95 10.53
N THR A 70 0.07 3.35 9.45
CA THR A 70 0.78 2.44 8.56
C THR A 70 2.12 3.02 8.15
N ALA A 71 3.12 2.17 7.97
CA ALA A 71 4.41 2.52 7.41
C ALA A 71 4.89 1.40 6.49
N GLY A 72 5.66 1.77 5.47
CA GLY A 72 6.23 0.80 4.54
C GLY A 72 6.92 1.41 3.33
N CYS A 73 7.15 0.57 2.32
CA CYS A 73 7.75 0.92 1.03
C CYS A 73 6.71 1.44 0.03
N SER A 74 7.04 2.49 -0.70
CA SER A 74 6.24 2.98 -1.83
C SER A 74 7.12 3.68 -2.85
N THR A 75 6.51 4.23 -3.90
CA THR A 75 7.15 5.15 -4.83
C THR A 75 6.94 6.60 -4.37
N GLN A 76 7.74 7.51 -4.92
CA GLN A 76 7.64 8.95 -4.64
C GLN A 76 6.23 9.53 -4.82
N ASP A 77 5.37 8.89 -5.62
CA ASP A 77 3.99 9.37 -5.88
C ASP A 77 3.14 9.41 -4.62
N ILE A 78 3.34 8.49 -3.67
CA ILE A 78 2.53 8.50 -2.45
C ILE A 78 2.75 9.77 -1.63
N CYS A 79 3.96 10.31 -1.68
CA CYS A 79 4.36 11.51 -0.96
C CYS A 79 3.72 12.77 -1.52
N LYS A 80 3.26 12.74 -2.78
CA LYS A 80 2.59 13.87 -3.43
C LYS A 80 1.18 14.12 -2.89
N PHE A 81 0.54 13.11 -2.29
CA PHE A 81 -0.80 13.27 -1.68
C PHE A 81 -0.81 14.23 -0.48
N GLY A 82 0.34 14.42 0.17
CA GLY A 82 0.49 15.36 1.28
C GLY A 82 -0.46 15.13 2.46
N ASN A 83 -0.45 16.09 3.37
CA ASN A 83 -1.36 16.13 4.52
C ASN A 83 -2.67 16.77 4.07
N TYR A 84 -3.79 16.15 4.44
CA TYR A 84 -5.10 16.74 4.17
C TYR A 84 -6.09 16.39 5.28
N SER A 85 -7.12 17.22 5.40
CA SER A 85 -8.24 17.01 6.31
C SER A 85 -9.53 17.01 5.51
N TYR A 86 -10.50 16.20 5.94
CA TYR A 86 -11.80 16.06 5.28
C TYR A 86 -12.85 15.68 6.31
N SER A 87 -14.11 16.04 6.03
CA SER A 87 -15.24 15.69 6.89
C SER A 87 -16.16 14.70 6.15
N LEU A 88 -16.52 13.62 6.82
CA LEU A 88 -17.41 12.58 6.29
C LEU A 88 -18.51 12.32 7.31
N LYS A 89 -19.78 12.51 6.92
CA LYS A 89 -20.97 12.32 7.79
C LYS A 89 -20.90 13.09 9.13
N GLY A 90 -20.30 14.29 9.11
CA GLY A 90 -20.14 15.12 10.31
C GLY A 90 -18.96 14.71 11.20
N GLU A 91 -18.13 13.76 10.77
CA GLU A 91 -16.91 13.37 11.47
C GLU A 91 -15.69 13.92 10.75
N ASP A 92 -14.79 14.55 11.51
CA ASP A 92 -13.55 15.12 10.98
C ASP A 92 -12.42 14.11 10.97
N TYR A 93 -11.81 13.98 9.80
CA TYR A 93 -10.65 13.14 9.55
C TYR A 93 -9.46 14.01 9.18
N ARG A 94 -8.30 13.63 9.70
CA ARG A 94 -7.02 14.23 9.30
C ARG A 94 -6.08 13.12 8.91
N ARG A 95 -5.52 13.18 7.71
CA ARG A 95 -4.46 12.28 7.25
C ARG A 95 -3.14 13.04 7.23
N VAL A 96 -2.15 12.49 7.92
CA VAL A 96 -0.77 12.97 7.90
C VAL A 96 0.08 11.92 7.19
N ILE A 97 0.85 12.33 6.19
CA ILE A 97 1.83 11.50 5.51
C ILE A 97 3.22 12.10 5.67
N THR A 98 4.18 11.23 5.97
CA THR A 98 5.59 11.57 6.00
C THR A 98 6.35 10.61 5.11
N CYS A 99 7.32 11.12 4.37
CA CYS A 99 8.17 10.32 3.52
C CYS A 99 9.64 10.52 3.85
N SER A 100 10.43 9.48 3.64
CA SER A 100 11.89 9.51 3.71
C SER A 100 12.48 8.60 2.64
N LYS A 101 13.77 8.78 2.32
CA LYS A 101 14.46 7.87 1.38
C LYS A 101 14.55 6.48 1.99
N ALA A 102 14.29 5.46 1.18
CA ALA A 102 14.55 4.09 1.59
C ALA A 102 16.06 3.85 1.76
N LYS A 103 16.42 2.95 2.67
CA LYS A 103 17.81 2.66 3.02
C LYS A 103 18.19 1.28 2.51
N ARG A 104 19.48 1.05 2.29
CA ARG A 104 19.96 -0.33 2.18
C ARG A 104 20.10 -0.90 3.60
N PRO A 105 19.77 -2.19 3.82
CA PRO A 105 19.91 -2.84 5.12
C PRO A 105 21.37 -2.88 5.59
#